data_AF-A0AAV2NVY1-F1
#
_entry.id   AF-A0AAV2NVY1-F1
#
_cell.length_a   1.000
_cell.length_b   1.000
_cell.length_c   1.000
_cell.angle_alpha   90.00
_cell.angle_beta   90.00
_cell.angle_gamma   90.00
#
_symmetry.space_group_name_H-M   'P 1'
#
loop_
_entity.id
_entity.type
_entity.pdbx_description
1 polymer ?
#
loop_
_entity_poly.entity_id
_entity_poly.type
_entity_poly.pdbx_seq_one_letter_code
_entity_poly.pdbx_strand_id
1 'polypeptide(L)'
;MTDAAANLKAFKATRKQIKGSLTRFSTYLAALSVPDVSIIELRQHLRKVSELWGSFNEAQSAIEELEPEEANEPIHLLERDTFESRYFAVTIELETLIERKSAAERAAQASRQINITANTSSYREGMPASQASNIPNEHLKLPRVTLPTFSGV
;
A
#
# COMPACT_ATOMS: atom_id res chain seq x y z
N MET A 1 8.28 -22.55 38.70
CA MET A 1 9.41 -21.63 38.43
C MET A 1 10.05 -21.85 37.05
N THR A 2 10.02 -23.06 36.48
CA THR A 2 10.58 -23.35 35.14
C THR A 2 9.83 -22.68 33.99
N ASP A 3 8.51 -22.56 34.10
CA ASP A 3 7.65 -22.13 32.98
C ASP A 3 7.73 -20.62 32.75
N ALA A 4 7.82 -19.81 33.81
CA ALA A 4 7.99 -18.36 33.70
C ALA A 4 9.31 -17.99 33.00
N ALA A 5 10.41 -18.65 33.36
CA ALA A 5 11.71 -18.42 32.71
C ALA A 5 11.72 -18.89 31.24
N ALA A 6 11.06 -20.01 30.94
CA ALA A 6 10.91 -20.50 29.57
C ALA A 6 10.06 -19.53 28.72
N ASN A 7 8.94 -19.04 29.26
CA ASN A 7 8.07 -18.07 28.60
C ASN A 7 8.79 -16.74 28.35
N LEU A 8 9.51 -16.23 29.34
CA LEU A 8 10.30 -15.01 29.21
C LEU A 8 11.34 -15.14 28.08
N LYS A 9 12.04 -16.28 28.02
CA LYS A 9 12.98 -16.56 26.93
C LYS A 9 12.29 -16.62 25.57
N ALA A 10 11.11 -17.23 25.50
CA ALA A 10 10.32 -17.31 24.28
C ALA A 10 9.87 -15.92 23.80
N PHE A 11 9.29 -15.09 24.68
CA PHE A 11 8.87 -13.73 24.31
C PHE A 11 10.05 -12.84 23.89
N LYS A 12 11.19 -12.93 24.58
CA LYS A 12 12.42 -12.23 24.15
C LYS A 12 12.91 -12.67 22.78
N ALA A 13 12.81 -13.97 22.46
CA ALA A 13 13.13 -14.49 21.13
C ALA A 13 12.16 -13.97 20.06
N THR A 14 10.85 -13.96 20.34
CA THR A 14 9.82 -13.41 19.47
C THR A 14 10.07 -11.92 19.20
N ARG A 15 10.30 -11.11 20.24
CA ARG A 15 10.67 -9.68 20.11
C ARG A 15 11.89 -9.49 19.22
N LYS A 16 12.93 -10.31 19.38
CA LYS A 16 14.13 -10.27 18.53
C LYS A 16 13.81 -10.57 17.07
N GLN A 17 12.97 -11.56 16.79
CA GLN A 17 12.55 -11.90 15.42
C GLN A 17 11.75 -10.77 14.79
N ILE A 18 10.84 -10.14 15.53
CA ILE A 18 10.04 -9.00 15.07
C ILE A 18 10.95 -7.81 14.71
N LYS A 19 11.88 -7.44 15.62
CA LYS A 19 12.89 -6.39 15.36
C LYS A 19 13.74 -6.73 14.12
N GLY A 20 14.13 -7.99 13.96
CA GLY A 20 14.87 -8.47 12.80
C GLY A 20 14.07 -8.35 11.49
N SER A 21 12.77 -8.64 11.51
CA SER A 21 11.88 -8.40 10.37
C SER A 21 11.83 -6.92 10.00
N LEU A 22 11.68 -6.03 10.97
CA LEU A 22 11.66 -4.59 10.73
C LEU A 22 12.99 -4.08 10.14
N THR A 23 14.14 -4.58 10.64
CA THR A 23 15.45 -4.27 10.06
C THR A 23 15.57 -4.73 8.60
N ARG A 24 15.01 -5.90 8.26
CA ARG A 24 14.99 -6.38 6.86
C ARG A 24 14.17 -5.45 5.96
N PHE A 25 13.03 -4.94 6.41
CA PHE A 25 12.25 -3.97 5.65
C PHE A 25 12.99 -2.64 5.46
N SER A 26 13.64 -2.13 6.51
CA SER A 26 14.48 -0.93 6.41
C SER A 26 15.63 -1.13 5.43
N THR A 27 16.29 -2.29 5.44
CA THR A 27 17.36 -2.63 4.50
C THR A 27 16.85 -2.73 3.06
N TYR A 28 15.68 -3.36 2.88
CA TYR A 28 15.00 -3.45 1.59
C TYR A 28 14.72 -2.06 1.01
N LEU A 29 14.14 -1.15 1.81
CA LEU A 29 13.85 0.22 1.39
C LEU A 29 15.12 0.99 1.00
N ALA A 30 16.19 0.86 1.80
CA ALA A 30 17.47 1.50 1.51
C ALA A 30 18.11 1.01 0.19
N ALA A 31 17.83 -0.24 -0.22
CA ALA A 31 18.35 -0.82 -1.46
C ALA A 31 17.37 -0.71 -2.65
N LEU A 32 16.21 -0.09 -2.45
CA LEU A 32 15.11 -0.15 -3.40
C LEU A 32 15.32 0.75 -4.63
N SER A 33 15.18 0.17 -5.82
CA SER A 33 15.04 0.94 -7.06
C SER A 33 13.58 1.36 -7.27
N VAL A 34 13.27 2.63 -6.97
CA VAL A 34 11.90 3.18 -7.02
C VAL A 34 11.20 3.03 -8.39
N PRO A 35 11.88 3.16 -9.55
CA PRO A 35 11.25 2.95 -10.84
C PRO A 35 10.71 1.51 -11.04
N ASP A 36 11.45 0.53 -10.55
CA ASP A 36 11.24 -0.89 -10.86
C ASP A 36 10.21 -1.56 -9.93
N VAL A 37 10.00 -1.02 -8.74
CA VAL A 37 9.04 -1.58 -7.76
C VAL A 37 7.61 -1.20 -8.12
N SER A 38 6.69 -2.16 -8.05
CA SER A 38 5.26 -1.88 -8.29
C SER A 38 4.58 -1.25 -7.07
N ILE A 39 3.52 -0.46 -7.30
CA ILE A 39 2.72 0.09 -6.18
C ILE A 39 2.06 -1.00 -5.35
N ILE A 40 1.68 -2.11 -5.98
CA ILE A 40 1.04 -3.26 -5.32
C ILE A 40 2.02 -3.90 -4.35
N GLU A 41 3.27 -4.11 -4.78
CA GLU A 41 4.34 -4.63 -3.92
C GLU A 41 4.57 -3.75 -2.70
N LEU A 42 4.71 -2.44 -2.89
CA LEU A 42 4.85 -1.49 -1.76
C LEU A 42 3.69 -1.61 -0.76
N ARG A 43 2.45 -1.75 -1.24
CA ARG A 43 1.27 -1.95 -0.36
C ARG A 43 1.31 -3.29 0.39
N GLN A 44 1.85 -4.35 -0.22
CA GLN A 44 2.03 -5.63 0.48
C GLN A 44 3.12 -5.52 1.54
N HIS A 45 4.22 -4.82 1.28
CA HIS A 45 5.25 -4.55 2.28
C HIS A 45 4.68 -3.73 3.44
N LEU A 46 3.91 -2.67 3.17
CA LEU A 46 3.25 -1.86 4.21
C LEU A 46 2.36 -2.72 5.10
N ARG A 47 1.48 -3.54 4.51
CA ARG A 47 0.60 -4.44 5.27
C ARG A 47 1.39 -5.35 6.22
N LYS A 48 2.44 -6.00 5.71
CA LYS A 48 3.29 -6.89 6.51
C LYS A 48 4.03 -6.15 7.62
N VAL A 49 4.49 -4.93 7.37
CA VAL A 49 5.13 -4.11 8.42
C VAL A 49 4.11 -3.74 9.49
N SER A 50 2.89 -3.34 9.11
CA SER A 50 1.84 -2.95 10.07
C SER A 50 1.47 -4.07 11.05
N GLU A 51 1.52 -5.33 10.62
CA GLU A 51 1.29 -6.50 11.48
C GLU A 51 2.33 -6.59 12.62
N LEU A 52 3.55 -6.09 12.41
CA LEU A 52 4.63 -6.17 13.40
C LEU A 52 4.36 -5.34 14.66
N TRP A 53 3.55 -4.27 14.57
CA TRP A 53 3.24 -3.42 15.71
C TRP A 53 2.49 -4.19 16.80
N GLY A 54 1.42 -4.88 16.41
CA GLY A 54 0.61 -5.69 17.32
C GLY A 54 1.44 -6.80 17.96
N SER A 55 2.18 -7.56 17.14
CA SER A 55 3.04 -8.64 17.63
C SER A 55 4.15 -8.16 18.56
N PHE A 56 4.72 -6.98 18.31
CA PHE A 56 5.72 -6.40 19.21
C PHE A 56 5.09 -6.04 20.55
N ASN A 57 3.95 -5.35 20.54
CA ASN A 57 3.26 -4.95 21.76
C ASN A 57 2.89 -6.14 22.62
N GLU A 58 2.35 -7.19 22.02
CA GLU A 58 2.02 -8.43 22.72
C GLU A 58 3.26 -9.06 23.37
N ALA A 59 4.34 -9.25 22.60
CA ALA A 59 5.57 -9.84 23.11
C ALA A 59 6.23 -8.98 24.19
N GLN A 60 6.24 -7.66 24.03
CA GLN A 60 6.86 -6.72 24.96
C GLN A 60 6.05 -6.60 26.25
N SER A 61 4.71 -6.51 26.18
CA SER A 61 3.86 -6.47 27.37
C SER A 61 3.97 -7.77 28.18
N ALA A 62 4.07 -8.93 27.52
CA ALA A 62 4.30 -10.20 28.22
C ALA A 62 5.68 -10.29 28.89
N ILE A 63 6.70 -9.61 28.34
CA ILE A 63 8.01 -9.48 28.99
C ILE A 63 7.90 -8.59 30.23
N GLU A 64 7.25 -7.44 30.12
CA GLU A 64 7.04 -6.49 31.22
C GLU A 64 6.26 -7.11 32.39
N GLU A 65 5.25 -7.95 32.09
CA GLU A 65 4.51 -8.69 33.13
C GLU A 65 5.40 -9.71 33.87
N LEU A 66 6.37 -10.31 33.18
CA LEU A 66 7.30 -11.30 33.74
C LEU A 66 8.55 -10.69 34.39
N GLU A 67 8.81 -9.40 34.14
CA GLU A 67 9.94 -8.64 34.68
C GLU A 67 9.46 -7.34 35.38
N PRO A 68 8.52 -7.40 36.34
CA PRO A 68 7.81 -6.24 36.89
C PRO A 68 8.67 -5.35 37.80
N GLU A 69 9.94 -5.71 38.05
CA GLU A 69 10.81 -4.93 38.90
C GLU A 69 11.05 -3.54 38.31
N GLU A 70 10.91 -2.49 39.13
CA GLU A 70 11.10 -1.09 38.72
C GLU A 70 12.48 -0.81 38.11
N ALA A 71 13.49 -1.61 38.47
CA ALA A 71 14.82 -1.57 37.88
C ALA A 71 14.83 -1.88 36.36
N ASN A 72 13.85 -2.63 35.86
CA ASN A 72 13.71 -2.97 34.44
C ASN A 72 12.92 -1.94 33.64
N GLU A 73 12.15 -1.06 34.29
CA GLU A 73 11.30 -0.05 33.64
C GLU A 73 12.06 0.81 32.61
N PRO A 74 13.26 1.36 32.90
CA PRO A 74 14.01 2.13 31.92
C PRO A 74 14.41 1.31 30.67
N ILE A 75 14.64 0.00 30.84
CA ILE A 75 14.99 -0.91 29.74
C ILE A 75 13.76 -1.17 28.88
N HIS A 76 12.59 -1.37 29.50
CA HIS A 76 11.33 -1.58 28.80
C HIS A 76 10.92 -0.35 27.98
N LEU A 77 11.00 0.84 28.57
CA LEU A 77 10.72 2.10 27.89
C LEU A 77 11.65 2.31 26.69
N LEU A 78 12.95 2.07 26.85
CA LEU A 78 13.92 2.18 25.76
C LEU A 78 13.63 1.20 24.62
N GLU A 79 13.26 -0.05 24.95
CA GLU A 79 12.90 -1.05 23.95
C GLU A 79 11.66 -0.64 23.15
N ARG A 80 10.64 -0.08 23.81
CA ARG A 80 9.43 0.44 23.16
C ARG A 80 9.76 1.62 22.24
N ASP A 81 10.42 2.64 22.77
CA ASP A 81 10.78 3.85 22.01
C ASP A 81 11.65 3.54 20.79
N THR A 82 12.65 2.66 20.96
CA THR A 82 13.54 2.24 19.87
C THR A 82 12.78 1.49 18.78
N PHE A 83 11.86 0.60 19.16
CA PHE A 83 11.03 -0.12 18.19
C PHE A 83 10.08 0.84 17.47
N GLU A 84 9.41 1.70 18.22
CA GLU A 84 8.43 2.67 17.74
C GLU A 84 9.03 3.61 16.71
N SER A 85 10.16 4.23 17.05
CA SER A 85 10.91 5.12 16.16
C SER A 85 11.24 4.45 14.83
N ARG A 86 11.71 3.19 14.88
CA ARG A 86 12.07 2.44 13.67
C ARG A 86 10.85 2.00 12.87
N TYR A 87 9.79 1.60 13.56
CA TYR A 87 8.55 1.18 12.93
C TYR A 87 7.97 2.33 12.12
N PHE A 88 7.83 3.50 12.73
CA PHE A 88 7.29 4.67 12.06
C PHE A 88 8.17 5.16 10.92
N ALA A 89 9.50 5.13 11.07
CA ALA A 89 10.41 5.47 9.97
C ALA A 89 10.13 4.61 8.73
N VAL A 90 9.99 3.29 8.89
CA VAL A 90 9.73 2.35 7.80
C VAL A 90 8.32 2.54 7.21
N THR A 91 7.29 2.71 8.04
CA THR A 91 5.92 2.88 7.53
C THR A 91 5.74 4.19 6.80
N ILE A 92 6.28 5.29 7.32
CA ILE A 92 6.24 6.62 6.68
C ILE A 92 6.93 6.56 5.32
N GLU A 93 8.10 5.91 5.23
CA GLU A 93 8.83 5.78 3.97
C GLU A 93 8.01 5.00 2.94
N LEU A 94 7.42 3.86 3.33
CA LEU A 94 6.54 3.07 2.47
C LEU A 94 5.32 3.86 2.00
N GLU A 95 4.61 4.54 2.90
CA GLU A 95 3.45 5.36 2.58
C GLU A 95 3.81 6.49 1.62
N THR A 96 4.93 7.17 1.87
CA THR A 96 5.45 8.23 1.01
C THR A 96 5.75 7.71 -0.40
N LEU A 97 6.38 6.54 -0.54
CA LEU A 97 6.64 5.93 -1.83
C LEU A 97 5.35 5.55 -2.57
N ILE A 98 4.37 4.99 -1.86
CA ILE A 98 3.06 4.64 -2.41
C ILE A 98 2.35 5.89 -2.92
N GLU A 99 2.35 6.97 -2.15
CA GLU A 99 1.70 8.23 -2.52
C GLU A 99 2.35 8.84 -3.76
N ARG A 100 3.69 8.94 -3.78
CA ARG A 100 4.45 9.44 -4.93
C ARG A 100 4.15 8.65 -6.20
N LYS A 101 4.14 7.32 -6.11
CA LYS A 101 3.86 6.46 -7.27
C LYS A 101 2.41 6.58 -7.74
N SER A 102 1.45 6.66 -6.81
CA SER A 102 0.04 6.91 -7.12
C SER A 102 -0.17 8.26 -7.83
N ALA A 103 0.53 9.30 -7.39
CA ALA A 103 0.48 10.62 -8.01
C ALA A 103 1.04 10.59 -9.44
N ALA A 104 2.17 9.92 -9.65
CA ALA A 104 2.77 9.76 -10.97
C ALA A 104 1.86 8.99 -11.94
N GLU A 105 1.22 7.91 -11.49
CA GLU A 105 0.26 7.15 -12.29
C GLU A 105 -0.95 8.00 -12.70
N ARG A 106 -1.51 8.78 -11.78
CA ARG A 106 -2.63 9.71 -12.07
C ARG A 106 -2.23 10.79 -13.07
N ALA A 107 -1.05 11.40 -12.91
CA ALA A 107 -0.53 12.40 -13.85
C ALA A 107 -0.32 11.80 -15.26
N ALA A 108 0.23 10.59 -15.34
CA ALA A 108 0.41 9.88 -16.61
C ALA A 108 -0.94 9.58 -17.28
N GLN A 109 -1.95 9.14 -16.53
CA GLN A 109 -3.30 8.92 -17.07
C GLN A 109 -3.94 10.21 -17.59
N ALA A 110 -3.86 11.30 -16.83
CA ALA A 110 -4.39 12.61 -17.25
C ALA A 110 -3.75 13.09 -18.57
N SER A 111 -2.43 12.94 -18.71
CA SER A 111 -1.72 13.33 -19.94
C SER A 111 -2.15 12.52 -21.17
N ARG A 112 -2.49 11.23 -21.01
CA ARG A 112 -3.01 10.39 -22.11
C ARG A 112 -4.39 10.84 -22.56
N GLN A 113 -5.24 11.27 -21.62
CA GLN A 113 -6.60 11.70 -21.93
C GLN A 113 -6.64 13.04 -22.69
N ILE A 114 -5.71 13.96 -22.41
CA ILE A 114 -5.57 15.23 -23.15
C ILE A 114 -5.17 14.97 -24.62
N ASN A 115 -4.23 14.05 -24.85
CA ASN A 115 -3.76 13.74 -26.20
C ASN A 115 -4.82 13.07 -27.09
N ILE A 116 -5.76 12.32 -26.53
CA ILE A 116 -6.87 11.72 -27.30
C ILE A 116 -7.84 12.79 -27.80
N THR A 117 -8.15 13.81 -26.99
CA THR A 117 -9.07 14.90 -27.36
C THR A 117 -8.46 15.90 -28.34
N ALA A 118 -7.14 16.12 -28.29
CA ALA A 118 -6.44 17.02 -29.20
C ALA A 118 -6.31 16.45 -30.63
N ASN A 119 -6.21 15.12 -30.77
CA ASN A 119 -5.98 14.47 -32.06
C ASN A 119 -7.25 14.26 -32.91
N THR A 120 -8.45 14.51 -32.36
CA THR A 120 -9.72 14.49 -33.10
C THR A 120 -10.11 15.85 -33.71
N SER A 121 -9.32 16.89 -33.46
CA SER A 121 -9.66 18.29 -33.80
C SER A 121 -9.03 18.80 -35.10
N SER A 122 -8.25 17.98 -35.82
CA SER A 122 -7.47 18.41 -36.99
C SER A 122 -8.11 18.14 -38.36
N TYR A 123 -9.40 17.76 -38.43
CA TYR A 123 -10.10 17.52 -39.70
C TYR A 123 -11.53 18.06 -39.72
N ARG A 124 -11.75 19.35 -39.49
CA ARG A 124 -12.97 20.05 -39.94
C ARG A 124 -12.68 21.50 -40.30
N GLU A 125 -11.94 21.69 -41.39
CA GLU A 125 -11.89 22.97 -42.09
C GLU A 125 -13.12 23.06 -43.01
N GLY A 126 -14.01 24.02 -42.72
CA GLY A 126 -15.17 24.35 -43.55
C GLY A 126 -16.52 23.98 -42.92
N MET A 127 -17.14 24.94 -42.21
CA MET A 127 -18.57 25.30 -42.27
C MET A 127 -18.86 26.40 -41.22
N PRO A 128 -19.64 27.45 -41.55
CA PRO A 128 -19.80 28.62 -40.70
C PRO A 128 -20.76 28.35 -39.53
N ALA A 129 -20.50 29.03 -38.42
CA ALA A 129 -21.22 28.92 -37.16
C ALA A 129 -22.66 29.43 -37.25
N SER A 130 -23.62 28.58 -36.86
CA SER A 130 -24.94 29.02 -36.41
C SER A 130 -25.23 28.43 -35.03
N GLN A 131 -25.40 29.33 -34.06
CA GLN A 131 -25.94 29.05 -32.73
C GLN A 131 -27.27 28.29 -32.81
N ALA A 132 -27.35 27.15 -32.12
CA ALA A 132 -28.40 26.84 -31.15
C ALA A 132 -28.28 25.37 -30.69
N SER A 133 -28.22 25.23 -29.37
CA SER A 133 -28.46 24.05 -28.55
C SER A 133 -29.47 23.03 -29.10
N ASN A 134 -28.99 21.81 -29.35
CA ASN A 134 -29.54 20.53 -28.89
C ASN A 134 -28.59 19.44 -29.39
N ILE A 135 -28.05 18.61 -28.50
CA ILE A 135 -27.27 17.44 -28.87
C ILE A 135 -28.27 16.28 -28.96
N PRO A 136 -28.69 15.79 -30.15
CA PRO A 136 -29.24 14.46 -30.23
C PRO A 136 -28.07 13.49 -30.15
N ASN A 137 -28.08 12.64 -29.12
CA ASN A 137 -27.29 11.41 -29.05
C ASN A 137 -27.74 10.48 -30.18
N GLU A 138 -27.32 10.78 -31.42
CA GLU A 138 -27.65 9.99 -32.59
C GLU A 138 -26.38 9.23 -33.02
N HIS A 139 -26.50 7.90 -33.03
CA HIS A 139 -25.57 6.92 -33.62
C HIS A 139 -24.51 6.26 -32.72
N LEU A 140 -24.96 5.60 -31.64
CA LEU A 140 -24.33 4.34 -31.20
C LEU A 140 -25.39 3.23 -31.25
N LYS A 141 -25.64 2.67 -32.44
CA LYS A 141 -26.49 1.48 -32.58
C LYS A 141 -25.63 0.24 -32.37
N LEU A 142 -25.94 -0.53 -31.32
CA LEU A 142 -25.31 -1.83 -31.09
C LEU A 142 -25.78 -2.85 -32.14
N PRO A 143 -24.91 -3.77 -32.60
CA PRO A 143 -25.31 -4.86 -33.49
C PRO A 143 -26.34 -5.76 -32.79
N ARG A 144 -27.43 -6.11 -33.49
CA ARG A 144 -28.42 -7.07 -32.99
C ARG A 144 -27.81 -8.47 -32.95
N VAL A 145 -27.73 -9.06 -31.77
CA VAL A 145 -27.38 -10.48 -31.58
C VAL A 145 -28.61 -11.33 -31.92
N THR A 146 -28.48 -12.23 -32.89
CA THR A 146 -29.48 -13.25 -33.16
C THR A 146 -29.23 -14.46 -32.26
N LEU A 147 -30.23 -14.82 -31.46
CA LEU A 147 -30.19 -16.04 -30.67
C LEU A 147 -30.52 -17.25 -31.57
N PRO A 148 -29.83 -18.39 -31.43
CA PRO A 148 -30.16 -19.59 -32.18
C PRO A 148 -31.51 -20.13 -31.72
N THR A 149 -32.42 -20.35 -32.67
CA THR A 149 -33.72 -20.97 -32.42
C THR A 149 -33.51 -22.46 -32.17
N PHE A 150 -33.82 -22.93 -30.96
CA PHE A 150 -33.82 -24.34 -30.62
C PHE A 150 -35.18 -24.93 -31.02
N SER A 151 -35.26 -25.56 -32.20
CA SER A 151 -36.39 -26.43 -32.54
C SER A 151 -36.20 -27.77 -31.84
N GLY A 152 -36.68 -27.87 -30.61
CA GLY A 152 -36.89 -29.16 -29.95
C GLY A 152 -38.02 -29.89 -30.66
N VAL A 153 -37.74 -31.12 -31.07
CA VAL A 153 -38.71 -32.08 -31.60
C VAL A 153 -39.74 -32.44 -30.54
#